data_AF-A0A972RZM1-F1
#
_entry.id   AF-A0A972RZM1-F1
#
_cell.length_a   1.000
_cell.length_b   1.000
_cell.length_c   1.000
_cell.angle_alpha   90.00
_cell.angle_beta   90.00
_cell.angle_gamma   90.00
#
_symmetry.space_group_name_H-M   'P 1'
#
loop_
_entity.id
_entity.type
_entity.pdbx_description
1 polymer ?
#
loop_
_entity_poly.entity_id
_entity_poly.type
_entity_poly.pdbx_seq_one_letter_code
_entity_poly.pdbx_strand_id
1 'polypeptide(L)'
;AYQSKVGRSKWLEPNLVDILRNPTARRVIIYPLSFTIDNSETLFELNIENREIAEKLKYSDYRVVKCLNDSSGFANFIAEEVKKF
;
A
#
# COMPACT_ATOMS: atom_id res chain seq x y z
N ALA A 1 5.69 -5.30 -4.42
CA ALA A 1 6.84 -4.60 -3.82
C ALA A 1 6.64 -4.55 -2.31
N TYR A 2 7.72 -4.49 -1.54
CA TYR A 2 7.71 -4.41 -0.08
C TYR A 2 7.98 -2.97 0.37
N GLN A 3 7.36 -2.56 1.48
CA GLN A 3 7.42 -1.19 2.03
C GLN A 3 8.09 -1.14 3.41
N SER A 4 8.22 0.07 3.98
CA SER A 4 8.61 0.29 5.39
C SER A 4 9.92 -0.37 5.82
N LYS A 5 10.94 -0.33 4.95
CA LYS A 5 12.31 -0.78 5.29
C LYS A 5 12.93 0.16 6.32
N VAL A 6 13.30 -0.36 7.49
CA VAL A 6 13.98 0.40 8.55
C VAL A 6 15.36 -0.19 8.85
N GLY A 7 16.36 0.68 9.05
CA GLY A 7 17.72 0.26 9.41
C GLY A 7 18.51 -0.35 8.25
N ARG A 8 19.68 -0.91 8.59
CA ARG A 8 20.70 -1.33 7.60
C ARG A 8 20.68 -2.82 7.25
N SER A 9 19.82 -3.61 7.90
CA SER A 9 19.71 -5.05 7.65
C SER A 9 19.21 -5.34 6.23
N LYS A 10 19.34 -6.58 5.78
CA LYS A 10 18.70 -7.03 4.53
C LYS A 10 17.20 -7.17 4.76
N TRP A 11 16.40 -6.64 3.83
CA TRP A 11 14.94 -6.71 3.82
C TRP A 11 14.48 -7.39 2.53
N LEU A 12 13.20 -7.77 2.50
CA LEU A 12 12.58 -8.34 1.31
C LEU A 12 12.55 -7.34 0.15
N GLU A 13 12.72 -7.88 -1.05
CA GLU A 13 12.81 -7.13 -2.31
C GLU A 13 11.75 -7.62 -3.30
N PRO A 14 11.26 -6.76 -4.21
CA PRO A 14 11.74 -5.40 -4.49
C PRO A 14 11.15 -4.35 -3.54
N ASN A 15 11.95 -3.35 -3.18
CA ASN A 15 11.49 -2.22 -2.37
C ASN A 15 10.59 -1.27 -3.20
N LEU A 16 9.48 -0.83 -2.60
CA LEU A 16 8.50 0.03 -3.26
C LEU A 16 9.08 1.39 -3.66
N VAL A 17 9.84 2.03 -2.77
CA VAL A 17 10.45 3.35 -3.02
C VAL A 17 11.42 3.28 -4.20
N ASP A 18 12.20 2.21 -4.31
CA ASP A 18 13.15 2.03 -5.41
C ASP A 18 12.43 1.84 -6.76
N ILE A 19 11.30 1.12 -6.76
CA ILE A 19 10.42 1.00 -7.94
C ILE A 19 9.80 2.35 -8.31
N LEU A 20 9.32 3.12 -7.33
CA LEU A 20 8.75 4.45 -7.57
C LEU A 20 9.80 5.46 -8.07
N ARG A 21 11.08 5.28 -7.71
CA ARG A 21 12.16 6.11 -8.24
C ARG A 21 12.63 5.70 -9.63
N ASN A 22 12.39 4.46 -10.04
CA ASN A 22 12.80 3.90 -11.32
C ASN A 22 11.60 3.25 -12.06
N PRO A 23 10.57 4.03 -12.43
CA PRO A 23 9.35 3.49 -13.04
C PRO A 23 9.58 2.85 -14.40
N THR A 24 8.99 1.67 -14.59
CA THR A 24 8.66 1.14 -15.93
C THR A 24 7.34 1.71 -16.47
N ALA A 25 6.47 2.23 -15.58
CA ALA A 25 5.20 2.88 -15.90
C ALA A 25 4.92 4.06 -14.94
N ARG A 26 4.24 5.09 -15.45
CA ARG A 26 3.95 6.34 -14.72
C ARG A 26 2.48 6.49 -14.30
N ARG A 27 1.70 5.43 -14.45
CA ARG A 27 0.35 5.30 -13.88
C ARG A 27 0.36 4.14 -12.91
N VAL A 28 0.13 4.42 -11.63
CA VAL A 28 0.28 3.41 -10.57
C VAL A 28 -0.91 3.45 -9.61
N ILE A 29 -1.35 2.25 -9.23
CA ILE A 29 -2.28 2.02 -8.13
C ILE A 29 -1.54 1.17 -7.11
N ILE A 30 -1.46 1.65 -5.86
CA ILE A 30 -0.91 0.92 -4.72
C ILE A 30 -2.07 0.29 -3.95
N TYR A 31 -2.00 -1.04 -3.75
CA TYR A 31 -2.97 -1.80 -2.97
C TYR A 31 -2.31 -2.32 -1.69
N PRO A 32 -2.76 -1.93 -0.49
CA PRO A 32 -2.20 -2.39 0.77
C PRO A 32 -2.71 -3.79 1.13
N LEU A 33 -2.10 -4.83 0.55
CA LEU A 33 -2.59 -6.22 0.67
C LEU A 33 -2.40 -6.85 2.06
N SER A 34 -1.44 -6.36 2.85
CA SER A 34 -1.10 -6.91 4.17
C SER A 34 -1.89 -6.29 5.32
N PHE A 35 -2.78 -5.34 5.05
CA PHE A 35 -3.59 -4.66 6.06
C PHE A 35 -5.06 -4.68 5.67
N THR A 36 -5.92 -4.83 6.67
CA THR A 36 -7.38 -4.77 6.51
C THR A 36 -7.98 -3.46 6.98
N ILE A 37 -7.22 -2.68 7.78
CA ILE A 37 -7.61 -1.38 8.32
C ILE A 37 -6.49 -0.36 8.00
N ASP A 38 -6.88 0.85 7.61
CA ASP A 38 -5.95 1.94 7.35
C ASP A 38 -5.18 2.31 8.64
N ASN A 39 -3.87 2.52 8.49
CA ASN A 39 -2.94 2.91 9.54
C ASN A 39 -1.90 3.92 9.00
N SER A 40 -0.88 4.23 9.80
CA SER A 40 0.18 5.17 9.42
C SER A 40 0.91 4.80 8.13
N GLU A 41 1.16 3.52 7.87
CA GLU A 41 1.83 3.09 6.63
C GLU A 41 0.95 3.38 5.40
N THR A 42 -0.37 3.20 5.51
CA THR A 42 -1.29 3.46 4.38
C THR A 42 -1.61 4.94 4.19
N LEU A 43 -1.94 5.67 5.26
CA LEU A 43 -2.43 7.05 5.16
C LEU A 43 -1.29 8.07 5.08
N PHE A 44 -0.12 7.75 5.63
CA PHE A 44 1.03 8.63 5.65
C PHE A 44 2.13 8.15 4.68
N GLU A 45 2.74 6.99 4.91
CA GLU A 45 3.86 6.52 4.07
C GLU A 45 3.43 6.35 2.60
N LEU A 46 2.35 5.60 2.33
CA LEU A 46 1.90 5.36 0.96
C LEU A 46 1.23 6.58 0.33
N ASN A 47 0.32 7.23 1.05
CA ASN A 47 -0.55 8.24 0.47
C ASN A 47 0.05 9.66 0.46
N ILE A 48 1.04 9.94 1.32
CA ILE A 48 1.71 11.24 1.39
C ILE A 48 3.18 11.07 0.95
N GLU A 49 4.01 10.38 1.72
CA GLU A 49 5.46 10.36 1.46
C GLU A 49 5.82 9.76 0.09
N ASN A 50 5.26 8.60 -0.24
CA ASN A 50 5.50 7.95 -1.52
C ASN A 50 4.81 8.68 -2.69
N ARG A 51 3.69 9.37 -2.43
CA ARG A 51 3.04 10.23 -3.43
C ARG A 51 3.94 11.39 -3.83
N GLU A 52 4.66 12.00 -2.88
CA GLU A 52 5.61 13.07 -3.21
C GLU A 52 6.68 12.61 -4.20
N ILE A 53 7.13 11.35 -4.11
CA ILE A 53 8.08 10.77 -5.08
C ILE A 53 7.45 10.74 -6.47
N ALA A 54 6.21 10.24 -6.57
CA ALA A 54 5.48 10.17 -7.84
C ALA A 54 5.23 11.56 -8.44
N GLU A 55 4.91 12.56 -7.61
CA GLU A 55 4.74 13.96 -8.03
C GLU A 55 6.05 14.57 -8.55
N LYS A 56 7.16 14.42 -7.80
CA LYS A 56 8.49 14.89 -8.20
C LYS A 56 8.93 14.29 -9.53
N LEU A 57 8.58 13.03 -9.79
CA LEU A 57 8.90 12.31 -11.02
C LEU A 57 7.84 12.44 -12.13
N LYS A 58 6.79 13.24 -11.91
CA LYS A 58 5.71 13.53 -12.87
C LYS A 58 5.01 12.26 -13.35
N TYR A 59 4.54 11.45 -12.41
CA TYR A 59 3.59 10.37 -12.69
C TYR A 59 2.28 10.98 -13.21
N SER A 60 1.66 10.33 -14.18
CA SER A 60 0.37 10.78 -14.72
C SER A 60 -0.82 10.31 -13.89
N ASP A 61 -0.65 9.27 -13.05
CA ASP A 61 -1.64 8.83 -12.06
C ASP A 61 -0.95 8.10 -10.91
N TYR A 62 -1.31 8.43 -9.67
CA TYR A 62 -0.86 7.73 -8.46
C TYR A 62 -2.02 7.64 -7.48
N ARG A 63 -2.49 6.43 -7.21
CA ARG A 63 -3.63 6.17 -6.32
C ARG A 63 -3.23 5.17 -5.26
N VAL A 64 -3.68 5.40 -4.04
CA VAL A 64 -3.59 4.42 -2.95
C VAL A 64 -5.01 3.96 -2.66
N VAL A 65 -5.22 2.64 -2.71
CA VAL A 65 -6.51 2.04 -2.38
C VAL A 65 -6.67 2.04 -0.87
N LYS A 66 -7.83 2.48 -0.37
CA LYS A 66 -8.16 2.37 1.05
C LYS A 66 -8.24 0.91 1.45
N CYS A 67 -7.84 0.59 2.66
CA CYS A 67 -8.11 -0.70 3.26
C CYS A 67 -9.63 -1.00 3.33
N LEU A 68 -9.96 -2.24 3.67
CA LEU A 68 -11.35 -2.71 3.77
C LEU A 68 -12.12 -1.97 4.89
N ASN A 69 -11.43 -1.56 5.96
CA ASN A 69 -11.95 -0.73 7.04
C ASN A 69 -13.30 -1.26 7.58
N ASP A 70 -14.29 -0.38 7.68
CA ASP A 70 -15.64 -0.63 8.18
C ASP A 70 -16.61 -1.16 7.12
N SER A 71 -16.08 -1.68 6.00
CA SER A 71 -16.90 -2.31 4.96
C SER A 71 -17.79 -3.41 5.54
N SER A 72 -19.12 -3.25 5.41
CA SER A 72 -20.09 -4.25 5.83
C SER A 72 -19.86 -5.59 5.12
N GLY A 73 -19.42 -5.56 3.85
CA GLY A 73 -19.08 -6.76 3.09
C GLY A 73 -17.90 -7.51 3.71
N PHE A 74 -16.89 -6.80 4.20
CA PHE A 74 -15.74 -7.43 4.85
C PHE A 74 -16.08 -7.94 6.26
N ALA A 75 -16.86 -7.18 7.03
CA ALA A 75 -17.37 -7.63 8.32
C ALA A 75 -18.20 -8.91 8.19
N ASN A 76 -19.10 -8.97 7.20
CA ASN A 76 -19.90 -10.15 6.90
C ASN A 76 -19.01 -11.33 6.47
N PHE A 77 -18.01 -11.09 5.62
CA PHE A 77 -17.05 -12.11 5.21
C PHE A 77 -16.37 -12.75 6.43
N ILE A 78 -15.84 -11.94 7.37
CA ILE A 78 -15.21 -12.46 8.59
C ILE A 78 -16.22 -13.27 9.41
N ALA A 79 -17.45 -12.77 9.59
CA ALA A 79 -18.47 -13.47 10.36
C ALA A 79 -18.83 -14.83 9.74
N GLU A 80 -18.92 -14.93 8.42
CA GLU A 80 -19.16 -16.19 7.73
C GLU A 80 -17.97 -17.13 7.79
N GLU A 81 -16.73 -16.64 7.67
CA GLU A 81 -15.54 -17.50 7.85
C GLU A 81 -15.44 -18.07 9.26
N VAL A 82 -15.76 -17.28 10.30
CA VAL A 82 -15.75 -17.76 11.70
C VAL A 82 -16.78 -18.88 11.93
N LYS A 83 -17.96 -18.80 11.30
CA LYS A 83 -19.01 -19.84 11.43
C LYS A 83 -18.64 -21.19 10.81
N LYS A 84 -17.61 -21.25 9.95
CA LYS A 84 -17.15 -22.50 9.34
C LYS A 84 -16.29 -23.35 10.29
N PHE A 85 -15.83 -22.76 11.39
CA PHE A 85 -15.12 -23.45 12.47
C PHE A 85 -16.11 -23.94 13.53
#